data_AF-A0A7W6NRJ8-F1
#
_entry.id   AF-A0A7W6NRJ8-F1
#
_cell.length_a   1.000
_cell.length_b   1.000
_cell.length_c   1.000
_cell.angle_alpha   90.00
_cell.angle_beta   90.00
_cell.angle_gamma   90.00
#
_symmetry.space_group_name_H-M   'P 1'
#
loop_
_entity.id
_entity.type
_entity.pdbx_description
1 polymer ?
#
loop_
_entity_poly.entity_id
_entity_poly.type
_entity_poly.pdbx_seq_one_letter_code
_entity_poly.pdbx_strand_id
1 'polypeptide(L)'
;MIRTTLACLAVLSLAAAPAMAQSTKPVATPAQTTAAVAAEPAPGSAEWLRMRSESYEADQATDAEQDPAELAATIKLNSSIVAGNAAAERSEVEAQAAFEAQNERWRAENARSNTARAEWEANVAAADSARARWERERAAWEAEVAACRASGRVCITPDAPK
;
A
#
# COMPACT_ATOMS: atom_id res chain seq x y z
N MET A 1 -27.69 -23.45 -8.79
CA MET A 1 -28.55 -22.28 -8.52
C MET A 1 -27.66 -21.07 -8.42
N ILE A 2 -27.72 -20.20 -9.43
CA ILE A 2 -26.87 -19.02 -9.62
C ILE A 2 -27.58 -17.83 -8.98
N ARG A 3 -26.88 -17.04 -8.16
CA ARG A 3 -27.31 -15.69 -7.80
C ARG A 3 -26.16 -14.72 -8.03
N THR A 4 -26.25 -14.07 -9.17
CA THR A 4 -25.56 -12.86 -9.59
C THR A 4 -26.15 -11.65 -8.86
N THR A 5 -25.29 -10.82 -8.29
CA THR A 5 -25.61 -9.42 -7.98
C THR A 5 -24.48 -8.54 -8.49
N LEU A 6 -24.75 -7.90 -9.63
CA LEU A 6 -24.07 -6.71 -10.14
C LEU A 6 -24.31 -5.53 -9.18
N ALA A 7 -23.28 -4.74 -8.89
CA ALA A 7 -23.43 -3.33 -8.54
C ALA A 7 -22.16 -2.53 -8.85
N CYS A 8 -22.25 -1.80 -9.96
CA CYS A 8 -21.76 -0.44 -10.21
C CYS A 8 -20.29 -0.06 -10.02
N LEU A 9 -19.63 0.04 -11.18
CA LEU A 9 -18.57 0.97 -11.56
C LEU A 9 -18.75 2.39 -10.99
N ALA A 10 -17.67 2.95 -10.44
CA ALA A 10 -17.38 4.38 -10.49
C ALA A 10 -15.87 4.59 -10.60
N VAL A 11 -15.40 4.81 -11.84
CA VAL A 11 -14.05 5.26 -12.16
C VAL A 11 -14.01 6.77 -11.97
N LEU A 12 -13.27 7.28 -10.99
CA LEU A 12 -12.94 8.70 -10.87
C LEU A 12 -11.56 8.93 -11.46
N SER A 13 -11.54 9.14 -12.78
CA SER A 13 -10.42 9.70 -13.51
C SER A 13 -10.33 11.19 -13.22
N LEU A 14 -9.33 11.59 -12.42
CA LEU A 14 -8.99 13.00 -12.21
C LEU A 14 -8.36 13.54 -13.50
N ALA A 15 -9.14 14.35 -14.22
CA ALA A 15 -8.70 15.04 -15.43
C ALA A 15 -7.65 16.10 -15.08
N ALA A 16 -6.47 15.99 -15.69
CA ALA A 16 -5.50 17.07 -15.76
C ALA A 16 -6.09 18.19 -16.63
N ALA A 17 -6.40 19.34 -16.04
CA ALA A 17 -6.79 20.52 -16.79
C ALA A 17 -5.54 21.17 -17.42
N PRO A 18 -5.51 21.44 -18.74
CA PRO A 18 -4.41 22.17 -19.35
C PRO A 18 -4.51 23.65 -18.96
N ALA A 19 -3.41 24.21 -18.44
CA ALA A 19 -3.27 25.64 -18.25
C ALA A 19 -3.28 26.33 -19.62
N MET A 20 -4.40 26.96 -19.97
CA MET A 20 -4.49 27.84 -21.14
C MET A 20 -3.71 29.12 -20.84
N ALA A 21 -2.52 29.25 -21.42
CA ALA A 21 -1.74 30.48 -21.41
C ALA A 21 -2.52 31.57 -22.19
N GLN A 22 -3.11 32.53 -21.47
CA GLN A 22 -3.67 33.75 -22.06
C GLN A 22 -2.52 34.65 -22.54
N SER A 23 -2.28 34.66 -23.85
CA SER A 23 -1.46 35.69 -24.50
C SER A 23 -2.34 36.89 -24.82
N THR A 24 -2.26 37.95 -24.01
CA THR A 24 -2.85 39.25 -24.32
C THR A 24 -1.77 40.16 -24.90
N LYS A 25 -1.97 40.64 -26.14
CA LYS A 25 -1.15 41.72 -26.72
C LYS A 25 -1.37 43.01 -25.93
N PRO A 26 -0.32 43.81 -25.64
CA PRO A 26 -0.48 45.05 -24.91
C PRO A 26 -1.24 46.08 -25.75
N VAL A 27 -2.37 46.54 -25.23
CA VAL A 27 -3.09 47.73 -25.71
C VAL A 27 -2.35 48.96 -25.17
N ALA A 28 -1.96 49.87 -26.06
CA ALA A 28 -1.38 51.15 -25.67
C ALA A 28 -2.41 51.97 -24.87
N THR A 29 -2.03 52.36 -23.65
CA THR A 29 -2.84 53.23 -22.78
C THR A 29 -2.50 54.69 -23.05
N PRO A 30 -3.46 55.61 -23.20
CA PRO A 30 -3.18 57.04 -23.30
C PRO A 30 -2.65 57.56 -21.95
N ALA A 31 -1.60 58.37 -22.00
CA ALA A 31 -0.94 58.94 -20.84
C ALA A 31 -1.92 59.76 -19.98
N GLN A 32 -2.24 59.23 -18.80
CA GLN A 32 -2.82 60.00 -17.71
C GLN A 32 -1.68 60.44 -16.79
N THR A 33 -1.61 61.75 -16.56
CA THR A 33 -0.71 62.39 -15.62
C THR A 33 -0.98 61.85 -14.21
N THR A 34 -0.09 61.00 -13.71
CA THR A 34 -0.16 60.47 -12.35
C THR A 34 0.52 61.45 -11.38
N ALA A 35 -0.24 61.97 -10.43
CA ALA A 35 0.34 62.35 -9.16
C ALA A 35 1.09 61.12 -8.62
N ALA A 36 2.31 61.31 -8.12
CA ALA A 36 3.14 60.23 -7.59
C ALA A 36 2.44 59.59 -6.39
N VAL A 37 1.71 58.49 -6.63
CA VAL A 37 1.33 57.55 -5.57
C VAL A 37 2.62 56.86 -5.17
N ALA A 38 2.97 56.94 -3.88
CA ALA A 38 4.11 56.21 -3.34
C ALA A 38 4.00 54.74 -3.77
N ALA A 39 5.05 54.21 -4.40
CA ALA A 39 5.06 52.82 -4.84
C ALA A 39 4.89 51.91 -3.61
N GLU A 40 3.85 51.07 -3.61
CA GLU A 40 3.70 50.06 -2.56
C GLU A 40 4.96 49.16 -2.54
N PRO A 41 5.45 48.80 -1.35
CA PRO A 41 6.67 48.02 -1.24
C PRO A 41 6.46 46.66 -1.91
N ALA A 42 7.46 46.20 -2.68
CA ALA A 42 7.36 44.94 -3.41
C ALA A 42 7.06 43.77 -2.44
N PRO A 43 6.10 42.88 -2.76
CA PRO A 43 5.77 41.73 -1.92
C PRO A 43 7.02 40.90 -1.57
N GLY A 44 7.20 40.63 -0.28
CA GLY A 44 8.37 39.90 0.24
C GLY A 44 9.65 40.74 0.46
N SER A 45 9.64 42.03 0.11
CA SER A 45 10.73 42.94 0.51
C SER A 45 10.72 43.18 2.03
N ALA A 46 11.87 43.58 2.59
CA ALA A 46 11.98 43.86 4.03
C ALA A 46 11.00 44.94 4.49
N GLU A 47 10.77 45.95 3.65
CA GLU A 47 9.82 47.02 3.91
C GLU A 47 8.37 46.54 3.85
N TRP A 48 8.05 45.64 2.93
CA TRP A 48 6.72 45.00 2.87
C TRP A 48 6.45 44.13 4.10
N LEU A 49 7.47 43.41 4.58
CA LEU A 49 7.36 42.61 5.80
C LEU A 49 7.19 43.49 7.04
N ARG A 50 7.95 44.60 7.15
CA ARG A 50 7.84 45.57 8.24
C ARG A 50 6.46 46.23 8.28
N MET A 51 5.98 46.71 7.14
CA MET A 51 4.65 47.33 7.05
C MET A 51 3.55 46.33 7.43
N ARG A 52 3.69 45.07 7.03
CA ARG A 52 2.73 44.01 7.35
C ARG A 52 2.80 43.57 8.82
N SER A 53 3.99 43.55 9.44
CA SER A 53 4.11 43.29 10.87
C SER A 53 3.52 44.43 11.68
N GLU A 54 3.79 45.69 11.29
CA GLU A 54 3.22 46.87 11.95
C GLU A 54 1.69 46.93 11.81
N SER A 55 1.13 46.56 10.65
CA SER A 55 -0.32 46.47 10.50
C SER A 55 -0.91 45.33 11.35
N TYR A 56 -0.23 44.18 11.42
CA TYR A 56 -0.70 43.06 12.22
C TYR A 56 -0.66 43.36 13.73
N GLU A 57 0.37 44.05 14.20
CA GLU A 57 0.47 44.52 15.59
C GLU A 57 -0.56 45.62 15.90
N ALA A 58 -0.86 46.50 14.93
CA ALA A 58 -1.89 47.53 15.09
C ALA A 58 -3.32 46.95 15.14
N ASP A 59 -3.56 45.83 14.45
CA ASP A 59 -4.87 45.15 14.41
C ASP A 59 -5.02 44.08 15.52
N GLN A 60 -3.99 43.82 16.32
CA GLN A 60 -4.11 42.95 17.48
C GLN A 60 -4.89 43.64 18.59
N ALA A 61 -6.04 43.05 18.95
CA ALA A 61 -6.74 43.40 20.18
C ALA A 61 -5.80 43.21 21.38
N THR A 62 -5.69 44.25 22.20
CA THR A 62 -4.96 44.18 23.48
C THR A 62 -5.65 43.19 24.43
N ASP A 63 -4.95 42.65 25.41
CA ASP A 63 -5.52 41.66 26.36
C ASP A 63 -6.80 42.15 27.06
N ALA A 64 -6.98 43.47 27.20
CA ALA A 64 -8.18 44.09 27.79
C ALA A 64 -9.40 44.12 26.84
N GLU A 65 -9.18 43.98 25.53
CA GLU A 65 -10.22 43.97 24.49
C GLU A 65 -10.68 42.55 24.14
N GLN A 66 -10.01 41.53 24.67
CA GLN A 66 -10.39 40.12 24.44
C GLN A 66 -11.57 39.72 25.32
N ASP A 67 -12.58 39.08 24.73
CA ASP A 67 -13.70 38.51 25.48
C ASP A 67 -13.21 37.31 26.33
N PRO A 68 -13.29 37.37 27.66
CA PRO A 68 -12.86 36.27 28.52
C PRO A 68 -13.63 34.96 28.26
N ALA A 69 -14.87 35.02 27.74
CA ALA A 69 -15.64 33.83 27.39
C ALA A 69 -15.06 33.12 26.17
N GLU A 70 -14.69 33.87 25.12
CA GLU A 70 -14.05 33.33 23.91
C GLU A 70 -12.65 32.77 24.22
N LEU A 71 -11.90 33.41 25.12
CA LEU A 71 -10.62 32.89 25.59
C LEU A 71 -10.78 31.57 26.34
N ALA A 72 -11.73 31.47 27.27
CA ALA A 72 -12.02 30.24 27.98
C ALA A 72 -12.47 29.11 27.04
N ALA A 73 -13.29 29.44 26.04
CA ALA A 73 -13.72 28.50 25.00
C ALA A 73 -12.54 28.00 24.15
N THR A 74 -11.64 28.90 23.76
CA THR A 74 -10.43 28.60 22.98
C THR A 74 -9.46 27.72 23.77
N ILE A 75 -9.21 28.05 25.04
CA ILE A 75 -8.37 27.23 25.93
C ILE A 75 -8.96 25.82 26.05
N LYS A 76 -10.27 25.72 26.25
CA LYS A 76 -10.97 24.43 26.33
C LYS A 76 -10.83 23.64 25.03
N LEU A 77 -11.05 24.28 23.88
CA LEU A 77 -10.90 23.64 22.56
C LEU A 77 -9.46 23.15 22.35
N ASN A 78 -8.46 24.00 22.60
CA ASN A 78 -7.05 23.63 22.46
C ASN A 78 -6.69 22.46 23.37
N SER A 79 -7.19 22.44 24.61
CA SER A 79 -6.98 21.30 25.51
C SER A 79 -7.60 20.00 24.96
N SER A 80 -8.78 20.08 24.33
CA SER A 80 -9.43 18.93 23.71
C SER A 80 -8.69 18.43 22.46
N ILE A 81 -8.14 19.33 21.66
CA ILE A 81 -7.32 19.00 20.49
C ILE A 81 -6.03 18.30 20.94
N VAL A 82 -5.35 18.83 21.95
CA VAL A 82 -4.14 18.20 22.51
C VAL A 82 -4.45 16.80 23.04
N ALA A 83 -5.55 16.63 23.78
CA ALA A 83 -5.97 15.32 24.27
C ALA A 83 -6.32 14.35 23.13
N GLY A 84 -7.01 14.84 22.10
CA GLY A 84 -7.36 14.07 20.90
C GLY A 84 -6.13 13.62 20.11
N ASN A 85 -5.18 14.53 19.87
CA ASN A 85 -3.93 14.24 19.18
C ASN A 85 -3.10 13.21 19.95
N ALA A 86 -2.99 13.36 21.27
CA ALA A 86 -2.28 12.38 22.10
C ALA A 86 -2.94 11.00 22.08
N ALA A 87 -4.28 10.93 21.99
CA ALA A 87 -4.99 9.67 21.84
C ALA A 87 -4.79 9.04 20.45
N ALA A 88 -4.80 9.86 19.39
CA ALA A 88 -4.51 9.42 18.03
C ALA A 88 -3.09 8.86 17.91
N GLU A 89 -2.09 9.57 18.42
CA GLU A 89 -0.69 9.12 18.40
C GLU A 89 -0.51 7.76 19.09
N ARG A 90 -1.13 7.55 20.26
CA ARG A 90 -1.12 6.23 20.92
C ARG A 90 -1.76 5.16 20.06
N SER A 91 -2.93 5.45 19.47
CA SER A 91 -3.64 4.50 18.61
C SER A 91 -2.84 4.14 17.36
N GLU A 92 -2.12 5.10 16.77
CA GLU A 92 -1.27 4.87 15.60
C GLU A 92 -0.08 3.98 15.94
N VAL A 93 0.59 4.23 17.08
CA VAL A 93 1.68 3.37 17.57
C VAL A 93 1.20 1.95 17.84
N GLU A 94 0.05 1.78 18.49
CA GLU A 94 -0.54 0.46 18.75
C GLU A 94 -0.92 -0.27 17.46
N ALA A 95 -1.53 0.45 16.50
CA ALA A 95 -1.90 -0.11 15.20
C ALA A 95 -0.67 -0.54 14.39
N GLN A 96 0.39 0.28 14.40
CA GLN A 96 1.65 -0.03 13.73
C GLN A 96 2.29 -1.28 14.34
N ALA A 97 2.39 -1.37 15.66
CA ALA A 97 2.92 -2.55 16.34
C ALA A 97 2.11 -3.82 16.05
N ALA A 98 0.78 -3.71 16.02
CA ALA A 98 -0.10 -4.83 15.69
C ALA A 98 0.05 -5.27 14.22
N PHE A 99 0.22 -4.31 13.30
CA PHE A 99 0.48 -4.59 11.89
C PHE A 99 1.82 -5.31 11.70
N GLU A 100 2.89 -4.81 12.30
CA GLU A 100 4.22 -5.42 12.22
C GLU A 100 4.22 -6.85 12.75
N ALA A 101 3.57 -7.09 13.90
CA ALA A 101 3.44 -8.43 14.46
C ALA A 101 2.66 -9.40 13.54
N GLN A 102 1.61 -8.91 12.87
CA GLN A 102 0.87 -9.72 11.89
C GLN A 102 1.68 -10.00 10.63
N ASN A 103 2.40 -8.99 10.14
CA ASN A 103 3.25 -9.10 8.97
C ASN A 103 4.39 -10.11 9.18
N GLU A 104 5.03 -10.12 10.36
CA GLU A 104 6.04 -11.13 10.71
C GLU A 104 5.45 -12.54 10.78
N ARG A 105 4.27 -12.71 11.38
CA ARG A 105 3.56 -14.00 11.38
C ARG A 105 3.26 -14.48 9.96
N TRP A 106 2.76 -13.59 9.11
CA TRP A 106 2.45 -13.89 7.72
C TRP A 106 3.70 -14.27 6.92
N ARG A 107 4.82 -13.55 7.09
CA ARG A 107 6.10 -13.90 6.45
C ARG A 107 6.57 -15.28 6.86
N ALA A 108 6.53 -15.59 8.15
CA ALA A 108 6.93 -16.89 8.68
C ALA A 108 6.04 -18.03 8.15
N GLU A 109 4.73 -17.80 8.06
CA GLU A 109 3.79 -18.77 7.50
C GLU A 109 4.02 -19.01 6.01
N ASN A 110 4.23 -17.95 5.22
CA ASN A 110 4.55 -18.09 3.79
C ASN A 110 5.86 -18.84 3.57
N ALA A 111 6.89 -18.57 4.38
CA ALA A 111 8.14 -19.31 4.31
C ALA A 111 7.91 -20.81 4.54
N ARG A 112 7.18 -21.18 5.60
CA ARG A 112 6.82 -22.58 5.87
C ARG A 112 6.01 -23.22 4.75
N SER A 113 5.01 -22.51 4.23
CA SER A 113 4.15 -23.00 3.14
C SER A 113 4.94 -23.25 1.87
N ASN A 114 5.86 -22.34 1.52
CA ASN A 114 6.73 -22.49 0.36
C ASN A 114 7.68 -23.69 0.49
N THR A 115 8.26 -23.90 1.68
CA THR A 115 9.07 -25.09 1.97
C THR A 115 8.24 -26.36 1.84
N ALA A 116 7.06 -26.42 2.46
CA ALA A 116 6.18 -27.58 2.40
C ALA A 116 5.75 -27.91 0.96
N ARG A 117 5.52 -26.88 0.13
CA ARG A 117 5.22 -27.07 -1.29
C ARG A 117 6.40 -27.68 -2.04
N ALA A 118 7.61 -27.16 -1.84
CA ALA A 118 8.81 -27.71 -2.49
C ALA A 118 9.08 -29.16 -2.08
N GLU A 119 8.91 -29.48 -0.79
CA GLU A 119 9.01 -30.86 -0.28
C GLU A 119 7.95 -31.77 -0.90
N TRP A 120 6.70 -31.31 -0.99
CA TRP A 120 5.63 -32.06 -1.63
C TRP A 120 5.93 -32.34 -3.11
N GLU A 121 6.38 -31.34 -3.86
CA GLU A 121 6.76 -31.48 -5.28
C GLU A 121 7.88 -32.53 -5.44
N ALA A 122 8.91 -32.47 -4.58
CA ALA A 122 10.00 -33.45 -4.59
C ALA A 122 9.52 -34.87 -4.25
N ASN A 123 8.63 -35.00 -3.26
CA ASN A 123 8.08 -36.29 -2.85
C ASN A 123 7.19 -36.90 -3.95
N VAL A 124 6.40 -36.09 -4.65
CA VAL A 124 5.60 -36.55 -5.80
C VAL A 124 6.51 -37.05 -6.91
N ALA A 125 7.55 -36.28 -7.28
CA ALA A 125 8.51 -36.70 -8.30
C ALA A 125 9.22 -38.01 -7.92
N ALA A 126 9.61 -38.15 -6.65
CA ALA A 126 10.22 -39.38 -6.14
C ALA A 126 9.24 -40.57 -6.22
N ALA A 127 8.00 -40.39 -5.79
CA ALA A 127 6.96 -41.43 -5.85
C ALA A 127 6.67 -41.87 -7.29
N ASP A 128 6.57 -40.91 -8.23
CA ASP A 128 6.35 -41.21 -9.64
C ASP A 128 7.54 -41.97 -10.25
N SER A 129 8.78 -41.59 -9.89
CA SER A 129 9.97 -42.32 -10.34
C SER A 129 10.02 -43.75 -9.78
N ALA A 130 9.62 -43.95 -8.53
CA ALA A 130 9.55 -45.26 -7.89
C ALA A 130 8.49 -46.15 -8.54
N ARG A 131 7.31 -45.59 -8.83
CA ARG A 131 6.24 -46.27 -9.57
C ARG A 131 6.71 -46.71 -10.95
N ALA A 132 7.34 -45.81 -11.71
CA ALA A 132 7.86 -46.13 -13.03
C ALA A 132 8.95 -47.23 -12.99
N ARG A 133 9.79 -47.25 -11.94
CA ARG A 133 10.77 -48.33 -11.73
C ARG A 133 10.07 -49.66 -11.46
N TRP A 134 9.14 -49.68 -10.51
CA TRP A 134 8.38 -50.87 -10.16
C TRP A 134 7.62 -51.44 -11.38
N GLU A 135 7.01 -50.59 -12.20
CA GLU A 135 6.32 -51.02 -13.42
C GLU A 135 7.26 -51.73 -14.41
N ARG A 136 8.49 -51.24 -14.58
CA ARG A 136 9.50 -51.89 -15.43
C ARG A 136 9.97 -53.22 -14.86
N GLU A 137 10.25 -53.26 -13.56
CA GLU A 137 10.67 -54.48 -12.86
C GLU A 137 9.58 -55.54 -12.90
N ARG A 138 8.31 -55.15 -12.70
CA ARG A 138 7.16 -56.04 -12.84
C ARG A 138 7.06 -56.59 -14.25
N ALA A 139 7.17 -55.74 -15.27
CA ALA A 139 7.10 -56.18 -16.67
C ALA A 139 8.24 -57.16 -17.03
N ALA A 140 9.46 -56.91 -16.54
CA ALA A 140 10.59 -57.82 -16.74
C ALA A 140 10.34 -59.17 -16.06
N TRP A 141 9.89 -59.16 -14.81
CA TRP A 141 9.53 -60.37 -14.07
C TRP A 141 8.42 -61.17 -14.77
N GLU A 142 7.37 -60.50 -15.26
CA GLU A 142 6.28 -61.15 -16.01
C GLU A 142 6.80 -61.84 -17.28
N ALA A 143 7.74 -61.21 -18.00
CA ALA A 143 8.37 -61.78 -19.17
C ALA A 143 9.24 -63.01 -18.84
N GLU A 144 10.03 -62.96 -17.76
CA GLU A 144 10.84 -64.10 -17.29
C GLU A 144 9.97 -65.29 -16.88
N VAL A 145 8.89 -65.03 -16.13
CA VAL A 145 7.90 -66.05 -15.73
C VAL A 145 7.26 -66.68 -16.97
N ALA A 146 6.86 -65.86 -17.96
CA ALA A 146 6.25 -66.35 -19.19
C ALA A 146 7.22 -67.22 -20.01
N ALA A 147 8.48 -66.78 -20.18
CA ALA A 147 9.52 -67.54 -20.88
C ALA A 147 9.80 -68.88 -20.18
N CYS A 148 9.85 -68.88 -18.85
CA CYS A 148 10.04 -70.11 -18.09
C CYS A 148 8.88 -71.09 -18.30
N ARG A 149 7.63 -70.62 -18.22
CA ARG A 149 6.44 -71.44 -18.49
C ARG A 149 6.45 -72.03 -19.90
N ALA A 150 6.89 -71.26 -20.90
CA ALA A 150 7.00 -71.74 -22.27
C ALA A 150 8.09 -72.81 -22.47
N SER A 151 9.13 -72.84 -21.61
CA SER A 151 10.25 -73.78 -21.73
C SER A 151 9.94 -75.21 -21.25
N GLY A 152 8.82 -75.42 -20.55
CA GLY A 152 8.43 -76.74 -20.00
C GLY A 152 9.31 -77.25 -18.85
N ARG A 153 10.27 -76.46 -18.38
CA ARG A 153 11.14 -76.78 -17.23
C ARG A 153 10.47 -76.39 -15.91
N VAL A 154 10.90 -77.01 -14.80
CA VAL A 154 10.51 -76.57 -13.45
C VAL A 154 11.07 -75.16 -13.21
N CYS A 155 10.17 -74.20 -12.99
CA CYS A 155 10.53 -72.79 -12.82
C CYS A 155 10.93 -72.48 -11.38
N ILE A 156 12.14 -71.97 -11.19
CA ILE A 156 12.52 -71.20 -10.00
C ILE A 156 12.48 -69.74 -10.44
N THR A 157 11.34 -69.08 -10.25
CA THR A 157 11.21 -67.66 -10.58
C THR A 157 11.70 -66.81 -9.41
N PRO A 158 12.46 -65.72 -9.66
CA PRO A 158 12.80 -64.78 -8.59
C PRO A 158 11.54 -64.19 -7.96
N ASP A 159 11.65 -63.74 -6.71
CA ASP A 159 10.55 -63.09 -6.00
C ASP A 159 10.03 -61.88 -6.79
N ALA A 160 8.72 -61.67 -6.76
CA ALA A 160 8.10 -60.50 -7.38
C ALA A 160 8.68 -59.20 -6.78
N PRO A 161 8.85 -58.15 -7.59
CA PRO A 161 9.32 -56.86 -7.09
C PRO A 161 8.37 -56.33 -6.00
N LYS A 162 8.97 -55.88 -4.89
CA LYS A 162 8.27 -55.36 -3.70
C LYS A 162 8.08 -53.85 -3.76
#